data_AF-A0A9P4UW12-F1
#
_entry.id   AF-A0A9P4UW12-F1
#
_cell.length_a   1.000
_cell.length_b   1.000
_cell.length_c   1.000
_cell.angle_alpha   90.00
_cell.angle_beta   90.00
_cell.angle_gamma   90.00
#
_symmetry.space_group_name_H-M   'P 1'
#
loop_
_entity.id
_entity.type
_entity.pdbx_description
1 polymer ?
#
loop_
_entity_poly.entity_id
_entity_poly.type
_entity_poly.pdbx_seq_one_letter_code
_entity_poly.pdbx_strand_id
1 'polypeptide(L)'
;MDIDDRVPYRLGTSKLPPLPIDWKIVGEHFPPKVQEACSIVEEYFKGELVSLFYIHRHGEERNTVLTLSTYNPALKDKWREAIEKLYECFKHEQGLVAEIADYSVFNPNLPKSITTVEIDLYQVAALIDDHEWMAVDVVRWYSPVRGVYWPTIAITARDAGKESWWSKKIPAIEQFVKDQGLDLEVVLRVLDHMPTHPEGDLDEYKNEFSRDVYKDFQKIGQSLGIQNVDGSVSLGCRILVEDGCQFGVTSYRRFQQGAELTQTGLVGLNIQTPSSHDDFYIKKCLLNHNKLEHLQPCNLGKIVAVSSRSLLTDWCLFELDRSEFVWKDPKVWAQIKDGKTYQVKKWGRSTGLTEGTISIPPSIINSKYMEHAQGASPIISVRCIVSSKGTHFFLPGDNGAFVQENDSGAILGFCAAYNKATKVSYMTPMATIIGEIDNVLTSKIKEPKEIQIRHDTCLAQEDQNIQQLTKTATFS
;
A
#
# COMPACT_ATOMS: atom_id res chain seq x y z
N MET A 1 25.62 28.42 10.94
CA MET A 1 24.50 27.52 11.25
C MET A 1 24.14 26.79 9.98
N ASP A 2 24.05 25.46 10.01
CA ASP A 2 23.57 24.70 8.86
C ASP A 2 22.05 24.55 8.97
N ILE A 3 21.32 25.30 8.14
CA ILE A 3 19.89 25.09 7.94
C ILE A 3 19.72 23.90 7.02
N ASP A 4 18.96 22.91 7.47
CA ASP A 4 18.57 21.82 6.58
C ASP A 4 17.43 22.29 5.67
N ASP A 5 17.70 22.31 4.36
CA ASP A 5 16.78 22.69 3.30
C ASP A 5 16.71 21.65 2.18
N ARG A 6 17.12 20.40 2.46
CA ARG A 6 17.15 19.30 1.49
C ARG A 6 15.78 18.97 0.90
N VAL A 7 14.71 19.34 1.62
CA VAL A 7 13.32 19.24 1.15
C VAL A 7 12.79 20.67 0.96
N PRO A 8 12.45 21.12 -0.28
CA PRO A 8 12.18 22.54 -0.55
C PRO A 8 11.09 23.19 0.32
N TYR A 9 10.12 22.39 0.74
CA TYR A 9 8.96 22.79 1.53
C TYR A 9 9.10 22.44 3.03
N ARG A 10 10.34 22.32 3.52
CA ARG A 10 10.64 22.00 4.91
C ARG A 10 12.04 22.49 5.30
N LEU A 11 12.11 23.33 6.33
CA LEU A 11 13.35 23.92 6.83
C LEU A 11 13.56 23.59 8.31
N GLY A 12 14.80 23.31 8.69
CA GLY A 12 15.15 22.97 10.07
C GLY A 12 16.43 23.62 10.55
N THR A 13 16.47 23.94 11.85
CA THR A 13 17.68 24.41 12.57
C THR A 13 18.75 23.33 12.76
N SER A 14 18.42 22.08 12.41
CA SER A 14 19.34 20.95 12.37
C SER A 14 18.90 19.99 11.28
N LYS A 15 19.74 19.01 10.97
CA LYS A 15 19.41 17.94 10.03
C LYS A 15 18.10 17.26 10.45
N LEU A 16 17.11 17.35 9.58
CA LEU A 16 15.77 16.85 9.77
C LEU A 16 15.68 15.36 9.42
N PRO A 17 14.89 14.57 10.17
CA PRO A 17 14.63 13.18 9.83
C PRO A 17 13.82 13.08 8.53
N PRO A 18 13.97 12.02 7.73
CA PRO A 18 13.08 11.74 6.60
C PRO A 18 11.61 11.58 7.06
N LEU A 19 10.67 11.74 6.13
CA LEU A 19 9.22 11.64 6.36
C LEU A 19 8.68 10.25 6.00
N PRO A 20 7.56 9.76 6.56
CA PRO A 20 6.79 10.35 7.65
C PRO A 20 7.58 10.35 8.97
N ILE A 21 7.11 11.16 9.92
CA ILE A 21 7.72 11.28 11.25
C ILE A 21 6.66 10.92 12.26
N ASP A 22 7.01 10.07 13.22
CA ASP A 22 6.18 9.80 14.38
C ASP A 22 6.47 10.84 15.46
N TRP A 23 5.43 11.56 15.87
CA TRP A 23 5.53 12.62 16.87
C TRP A 23 4.29 12.69 17.76
N LYS A 24 4.47 13.29 18.93
CA LYS A 24 3.40 13.59 19.89
C LYS A 24 3.50 15.03 20.37
N ILE A 25 2.37 15.66 20.65
CA ILE A 25 2.33 16.99 21.27
C ILE A 25 2.82 16.87 22.73
N VAL A 26 3.71 17.77 23.15
CA VAL A 26 4.30 17.79 24.49
C VAL A 26 3.52 18.73 25.38
N GLY A 27 2.49 18.17 26.04
CA GLY A 27 1.68 18.89 27.03
C GLY A 27 0.88 20.08 26.48
N GLU A 28 0.11 20.72 27.36
CA GLU A 28 -0.69 21.91 27.02
C GLU A 28 0.05 23.22 27.33
N HIS A 29 1.15 23.15 28.09
CA HIS A 29 1.89 24.33 28.54
C HIS A 29 3.19 24.49 27.76
N PHE A 30 3.26 25.58 26.98
CA PHE A 30 4.46 25.99 26.27
C PHE A 30 5.52 26.53 27.24
N PRO A 31 6.77 26.07 27.16
CA PRO A 31 7.89 26.75 27.81
C PRO A 31 7.92 28.24 27.41
N PRO A 32 8.39 29.16 28.28
CA PRO A 32 8.43 30.59 27.97
C PRO A 32 9.12 30.92 26.63
N LYS A 33 10.17 30.16 26.29
CA LYS A 33 10.87 30.29 25.01
C LYS A 33 10.03 29.92 23.79
N VAL A 34 9.10 28.99 23.93
CA VAL A 34 8.15 28.66 22.86
C VAL A 34 7.16 29.80 22.64
N GLN A 35 6.79 30.56 23.68
CA GLN A 35 5.96 31.77 23.53
C GLN A 35 6.71 32.87 22.76
N GLU A 36 8.01 33.05 23.01
CA GLU A 36 8.87 33.96 22.24
C GLU A 36 8.93 33.52 20.76
N ALA A 37 9.05 32.21 20.50
CA ALA A 37 8.96 31.65 19.15
C ALA A 37 7.59 31.91 18.48
N CYS A 38 6.47 31.88 19.21
CA CYS A 38 5.18 32.28 18.65
C CYS A 38 5.22 33.71 18.10
N SER A 39 5.80 34.66 18.84
CA SER A 39 5.91 36.05 18.39
C SER A 39 6.79 36.18 17.13
N ILE A 40 7.88 35.42 17.04
CA ILE A 40 8.72 35.36 15.83
C ILE A 40 7.88 34.83 14.65
N VAL A 41 7.21 33.69 14.82
CA VAL A 41 6.38 33.10 13.76
C VAL A 41 5.27 34.06 13.32
N GLU A 42 4.57 34.69 14.25
CA GLU A 42 3.54 35.69 13.94
C GLU A 42 4.09 36.88 13.17
N GLU A 43 5.31 37.35 13.46
CA GLU A 43 5.95 38.46 12.74
C GLU A 43 6.16 38.14 11.26
N TYR A 44 6.67 36.94 10.96
CA TYR A 44 7.06 36.53 9.61
C TYR A 44 5.88 36.05 8.75
N PHE A 45 4.81 35.55 9.37
CA PHE A 45 3.68 34.91 8.68
C PHE A 45 2.33 35.62 8.84
N LYS A 46 2.33 36.93 9.17
CA LYS A 46 1.09 37.71 9.39
C LYS A 46 0.05 37.48 8.29
N GLY A 47 -1.10 36.93 8.66
CA GLY A 47 -2.24 36.71 7.78
C GLY A 47 -2.24 35.38 7.01
N GLU A 48 -1.23 34.53 7.20
CA GLU A 48 -1.20 33.18 6.65
C GLU A 48 -1.70 32.17 7.69
N LEU A 49 -2.29 31.06 7.22
CA LEU A 49 -2.70 29.98 8.10
C LEU A 49 -1.43 29.33 8.67
N VAL A 50 -1.16 29.58 9.94
CA VAL A 50 -0.02 29.00 10.65
C VAL A 50 -0.50 28.27 11.89
N SER A 51 0.02 27.07 12.09
CA SER A 51 -0.14 26.32 13.33
C SER A 51 1.23 26.08 13.94
N LEU A 52 1.36 26.32 15.25
CA LEU A 52 2.58 26.06 15.99
C LEU A 52 2.34 24.93 16.99
N PHE A 53 3.23 23.94 16.95
CA PHE A 53 3.19 22.78 17.83
C PHE A 53 4.51 22.64 18.57
N TYR A 54 4.41 22.23 19.83
CA TYR A 54 5.56 21.78 20.60
C TYR A 54 5.49 20.26 20.67
N ILE A 55 6.41 19.59 19.98
CA ILE A 55 6.33 18.16 19.73
C ILE A 55 7.58 17.42 20.20
N HIS A 56 7.39 16.14 20.50
CA HIS A 56 8.46 15.19 20.75
C HIS A 56 8.39 14.12 19.68
N ARG A 57 9.51 13.86 19.01
CA ARG A 57 9.62 12.83 17.97
C ARG A 57 10.04 11.51 18.58
N HIS A 58 9.48 10.43 18.07
CA HIS A 58 9.92 9.10 18.48
C HIS A 58 11.40 8.90 18.11
N GLY A 59 12.22 8.46 19.07
CA GLY A 59 13.64 8.21 18.86
C GLY A 59 14.55 9.45 18.90
N GLU A 60 14.03 10.65 19.15
CA GLU A 60 14.84 11.85 19.35
C GLU A 60 14.86 12.28 20.82
N GLU A 61 16.02 12.75 21.31
CA GLU A 61 16.14 13.29 22.67
C GLU A 61 15.59 14.72 22.81
N ARG A 62 15.44 15.42 21.68
CA ARG A 62 15.12 16.84 21.62
C ARG A 62 13.66 17.06 21.25
N ASN A 63 13.07 18.11 21.81
CA ASN A 63 11.75 18.56 21.40
C ASN A 63 11.86 19.55 20.24
N THR A 64 10.86 19.54 19.36
CA THR A 64 10.79 20.42 18.20
C THR A 64 9.67 21.42 18.37
N VAL A 65 9.95 22.70 18.12
CA VAL A 65 8.94 23.71 17.81
C VAL A 65 8.67 23.63 16.32
N LEU A 66 7.55 23.02 15.97
CA LEU A 66 7.10 22.78 14.59
C LEU A 66 6.10 23.85 14.20
N THR A 67 6.44 24.64 13.18
CA THR A 67 5.55 25.59 12.53
C THR A 67 5.05 25.00 11.22
N LEU A 68 3.75 24.80 11.11
CA LEU A 68 3.09 24.42 9.86
C LEU A 68 2.55 25.65 9.16
N SER A 69 2.94 25.85 7.91
CA SER A 69 2.45 26.91 7.02
C SER A 69 2.18 26.33 5.63
N THR A 70 1.43 27.01 4.77
CA THR A 70 1.31 26.60 3.36
C THR A 70 2.55 27.05 2.61
N TYR A 71 3.23 26.13 1.93
CA TYR A 71 4.41 26.44 1.15
C TYR A 71 4.05 27.32 -0.04
N ASN A 72 4.82 28.38 -0.18
CA ASN A 72 4.82 29.25 -1.35
C ASN A 72 6.28 29.55 -1.67
N PRO A 73 6.76 29.29 -2.90
CA PRO A 73 8.13 29.60 -3.29
C PRO A 73 8.55 31.04 -2.98
N ALA A 74 7.62 32.01 -3.04
CA ALA A 74 7.88 33.41 -2.72
C ALA A 74 8.13 33.67 -1.23
N LEU A 75 7.80 32.72 -0.34
CA LEU A 75 8.03 32.80 1.10
C LEU A 75 9.28 32.05 1.54
N LYS A 76 10.00 31.36 0.64
CA LYS A 76 11.15 30.52 1.01
C LYS A 76 12.22 31.30 1.78
N ASP A 77 12.51 32.52 1.34
CA ASP A 77 13.49 33.38 2.01
C ASP A 77 12.98 33.83 3.39
N LYS A 78 11.68 34.15 3.52
CA LYS A 78 11.05 34.45 4.82
C LYS A 78 11.08 33.26 5.77
N TRP A 79 10.83 32.04 5.27
CA TRP A 79 10.94 30.82 6.08
C TRP A 79 12.37 30.64 6.61
N ARG A 80 13.38 30.91 5.76
CA ARG A 80 14.78 30.85 6.15
C ARG A 80 15.10 31.87 7.25
N GLU A 81 14.72 33.13 7.05
CA GLU A 81 14.93 34.19 8.04
C GLU A 81 14.23 33.87 9.37
N ALA A 82 13.00 33.36 9.33
CA ALA A 82 12.27 32.92 10.51
C ALA A 82 13.00 31.79 11.26
N ILE A 83 13.50 30.77 10.54
CA ILE A 83 14.31 29.69 11.12
C ILE A 83 15.59 30.22 11.78
N GLU A 84 16.25 31.21 11.17
CA GLU A 84 17.43 31.86 11.75
C GLU A 84 17.10 32.59 13.05
N LYS A 85 15.99 33.32 13.11
CA LYS A 85 15.52 33.95 14.35
C LYS A 85 15.15 32.93 15.43
N LEU A 86 14.47 31.85 15.05
CA LEU A 86 14.12 30.76 15.97
C LEU A 86 15.37 30.06 16.51
N TYR A 87 16.39 29.85 15.68
CA TYR A 87 17.68 29.34 16.16
C TYR A 87 18.32 30.27 17.19
N GLU A 88 18.41 31.57 16.90
CA GLU A 88 19.00 32.54 17.83
C GLU A 88 18.23 32.59 19.16
N CYS A 89 16.90 32.39 19.13
CA CYS A 89 16.06 32.25 20.32
C CYS A 89 16.40 30.99 21.13
N PHE A 90 16.69 29.87 20.47
CA PHE A 90 16.91 28.56 21.09
C PHE A 90 18.36 28.15 21.31
N LYS A 91 19.36 28.88 20.80
CA LYS A 91 20.78 28.47 20.82
C LYS A 91 21.36 28.18 22.23
N HIS A 92 20.71 28.68 23.28
CA HIS A 92 21.08 28.44 24.68
C HIS A 92 20.17 27.44 25.40
N GLU A 93 19.09 26.99 24.74
CA GLU A 93 18.14 26.02 25.27
C GLU A 93 18.55 24.61 24.84
N GLN A 94 19.12 23.86 25.77
CA GLN A 94 19.46 22.47 25.51
C GLN A 94 18.18 21.67 25.23
N GLY A 95 18.17 20.96 24.11
CA GLY A 95 17.07 20.06 23.76
C GLY A 95 15.93 20.68 22.96
N LEU A 96 16.06 21.92 22.46
CA LEU A 96 15.10 22.52 21.54
C LEU A 96 15.66 22.67 20.13
N VAL A 97 14.83 22.36 19.14
CA VAL A 97 15.07 22.67 17.72
C VAL A 97 13.82 23.31 17.11
N ALA A 98 14.01 24.10 16.07
CA ALA A 98 12.91 24.67 15.28
C ALA A 98 12.82 24.02 13.89
N GLU A 99 11.59 23.85 13.42
CA GLU A 99 11.25 23.41 12.08
C GLU A 99 10.07 24.23 11.52
N ILE A 100 10.15 24.60 10.25
CA ILE A 100 9.03 25.15 9.47
C ILE A 100 8.76 24.18 8.33
N ALA A 101 7.50 23.79 8.12
CA ALA A 101 7.14 22.81 7.12
C ALA A 101 5.77 23.09 6.48
N ASP A 102 5.60 22.59 5.26
CA ASP A 102 4.30 22.63 4.60
C ASP A 102 3.27 21.76 5.33
N TYR A 103 2.07 22.30 5.57
CA TYR A 103 1.00 21.57 6.26
C TYR A 103 0.64 20.24 5.58
N SER A 104 0.64 20.18 4.24
CA SER A 104 0.31 18.97 3.48
C SER A 104 1.35 17.86 3.63
N VAL A 105 2.52 18.13 4.22
CA VAL A 105 3.52 17.09 4.51
C VAL A 105 3.08 16.18 5.65
N PHE A 106 2.41 16.75 6.65
CA PHE A 106 1.96 16.04 7.85
C PHE A 106 0.52 15.55 7.74
N ASN A 107 -0.26 16.16 6.83
CA ASN A 107 -1.52 15.63 6.38
C ASN A 107 -1.44 15.36 4.87
N PRO A 108 -0.64 14.37 4.45
CA PRO A 108 -0.45 14.09 3.04
C PRO A 108 -1.79 13.71 2.45
N ASN A 109 -2.21 14.49 1.46
CA ASN A 109 -3.27 14.05 0.60
C ASN A 109 -2.90 12.66 0.04
N LEU A 110 -3.88 11.76 -0.02
CA LEU A 110 -3.64 10.45 -0.63
C LEU A 110 -3.07 10.63 -2.04
N PRO A 111 -2.12 9.77 -2.46
CA PRO A 111 -1.70 9.78 -3.85
C PRO A 111 -2.91 9.62 -4.78
N LYS A 112 -2.72 9.95 -6.04
CA LYS A 112 -3.65 9.64 -7.13
C LYS A 112 -3.00 8.63 -8.07
N SER A 113 -3.81 7.82 -8.72
CA SER A 113 -3.31 6.90 -9.76
C SER A 113 -2.70 7.69 -10.92
N ILE A 114 -1.75 7.05 -11.60
CA ILE A 114 -1.08 7.62 -12.77
C ILE A 114 -1.42 6.81 -14.02
N THR A 115 -1.66 7.50 -15.12
CA THR A 115 -2.27 6.94 -16.34
C THR A 115 -1.36 6.92 -17.57
N THR A 116 -0.17 7.55 -17.56
CA THR A 116 0.55 7.80 -18.83
C THR A 116 2.08 7.81 -18.74
N VAL A 117 2.68 7.51 -17.59
CA VAL A 117 4.15 7.58 -17.45
C VAL A 117 4.78 6.22 -17.67
N GLU A 118 5.69 6.12 -18.63
CA GLU A 118 6.54 4.95 -18.81
C GLU A 118 7.93 5.27 -18.26
N ILE A 119 8.36 4.50 -17.26
CA ILE A 119 9.70 4.62 -16.66
C ILE A 119 10.19 3.23 -16.28
N ASP A 120 11.47 2.95 -16.56
CA ASP A 120 12.11 1.71 -16.15
C ASP A 120 12.54 1.79 -14.68
N LEU A 121 11.67 1.30 -13.79
CA LEU A 121 11.97 1.27 -12.35
C LEU A 121 13.12 0.33 -11.99
N TYR A 122 13.48 -0.65 -12.83
CA TYR A 122 14.63 -1.50 -12.53
C TYR A 122 15.94 -0.73 -12.66
N GLN A 123 16.02 0.23 -13.59
CA GLN A 123 17.16 1.15 -13.66
C GLN A 123 17.21 2.07 -12.44
N VAL A 124 16.06 2.57 -11.96
CA VAL A 124 15.98 3.34 -10.72
C VAL A 124 16.47 2.49 -9.53
N ALA A 125 16.02 1.24 -9.42
CA ALA A 125 16.47 0.32 -8.37
C ALA A 125 17.97 0.02 -8.43
N ALA A 126 18.54 -0.11 -9.64
CA ALA A 126 19.98 -0.31 -9.81
C ALA A 126 20.80 0.88 -9.31
N LEU A 127 20.26 2.12 -9.37
CA LEU A 127 20.94 3.30 -8.82
C LEU A 127 21.02 3.28 -7.28
N ILE A 128 20.16 2.52 -6.61
CA ILE A 128 19.99 2.50 -5.14
C ILE A 128 20.20 1.10 -4.53
N ASP A 129 20.80 0.18 -5.27
CA ASP A 129 20.98 -1.23 -4.87
C ASP A 129 21.83 -1.42 -3.60
N ASP A 130 22.72 -0.46 -3.32
CA ASP A 130 23.57 -0.35 -2.14
C ASP A 130 22.86 0.23 -0.89
N HIS A 131 21.56 0.52 -0.98
CA HIS A 131 20.76 1.07 0.12
C HIS A 131 19.64 0.12 0.59
N GLU A 132 19.07 0.44 1.75
CA GLU A 132 17.96 -0.32 2.35
C GLU A 132 16.59 0.14 1.85
N TRP A 133 16.45 0.25 0.52
CA TRP A 133 15.18 0.62 -0.12
C TRP A 133 14.18 -0.53 -0.08
N MET A 134 12.90 -0.20 0.15
CA MET A 134 11.81 -1.16 0.30
C MET A 134 10.89 -1.19 -0.92
N ALA A 135 10.52 -0.02 -1.45
CA ALA A 135 9.68 0.09 -2.62
C ALA A 135 10.02 1.31 -3.47
N VAL A 136 9.74 1.21 -4.77
CA VAL A 136 9.74 2.32 -5.72
C VAL A 136 8.38 2.34 -6.41
N ASP A 137 7.62 3.38 -6.13
CA ASP A 137 6.28 3.60 -6.67
C ASP A 137 6.29 4.73 -7.69
N VAL A 138 5.39 4.67 -8.67
CA VAL A 138 5.07 5.82 -9.54
C VAL A 138 3.60 6.17 -9.34
N VAL A 139 3.37 7.36 -8.80
CA VAL A 139 2.03 7.86 -8.46
C VAL A 139 1.94 9.34 -8.78
N ARG A 140 0.73 9.89 -8.77
CA ARG A 140 0.56 11.34 -8.70
C ARG A 140 0.53 11.76 -7.24
N TRP A 141 1.58 12.44 -6.78
CA TRP A 141 1.70 12.93 -5.40
C TRP A 141 1.40 14.42 -5.36
N TYR A 142 0.84 14.93 -4.25
CA TYR A 142 0.68 16.38 -4.10
C TYR A 142 2.06 17.03 -3.89
N SER A 143 2.48 17.89 -4.82
CA SER A 143 3.74 18.64 -4.74
C SER A 143 3.46 20.00 -4.13
N PRO A 144 3.95 20.30 -2.90
CA PRO A 144 3.84 21.65 -2.34
C PRO A 144 4.55 22.68 -3.22
N VAL A 145 5.65 22.29 -3.86
CA VAL A 145 6.42 23.18 -4.75
C VAL A 145 5.59 23.65 -5.94
N ARG A 146 4.78 22.75 -6.50
CA ARG A 146 3.93 23.05 -7.67
C ARG A 146 2.49 23.43 -7.30
N GLY A 147 2.08 23.22 -6.06
CA GLY A 147 0.70 23.41 -5.60
C GLY A 147 -0.32 22.45 -6.23
N VAL A 148 0.12 21.37 -6.89
CA VAL A 148 -0.75 20.44 -7.64
C VAL A 148 -0.27 18.99 -7.49
N TYR A 149 -1.14 18.05 -7.88
CA TYR A 149 -0.75 16.64 -7.99
C TYR A 149 0.14 16.42 -9.21
N TRP A 150 1.38 15.98 -8.97
CA TRP A 150 2.40 15.80 -9.99
C TRP A 150 2.85 14.34 -10.09
N PRO A 151 3.14 13.82 -11.30
CA PRO A 151 3.84 12.55 -11.46
C PRO A 151 5.12 12.49 -10.61
N THR A 152 5.22 11.47 -9.75
CA THR A 152 6.25 11.38 -8.72
C THR A 152 6.73 9.94 -8.59
N ILE A 153 8.05 9.76 -8.56
CA ILE A 153 8.71 8.54 -8.10
C ILE A 153 8.80 8.63 -6.58
N ALA A 154 8.04 7.80 -5.88
CA ALA A 154 8.10 7.71 -4.43
C ALA A 154 8.96 6.51 -4.03
N ILE A 155 10.07 6.78 -3.35
CA ILE A 155 11.02 5.78 -2.87
C ILE A 155 10.83 5.66 -1.36
N THR A 156 10.64 4.43 -0.87
CA THR A 156 10.70 4.14 0.57
C THR A 156 11.98 3.42 0.91
N ALA A 157 12.61 3.80 2.02
CA ALA A 157 13.83 3.16 2.50
C ALA A 157 13.93 3.20 4.02
N ARG A 158 14.46 2.13 4.62
CA ARG A 158 14.76 2.08 6.07
C ARG A 158 15.87 3.05 6.44
N ASP A 159 16.84 3.22 5.54
CA ASP A 159 18.02 4.04 5.76
C ASP A 159 17.91 5.45 5.13
N ALA A 160 16.69 5.95 4.90
CA ALA A 160 16.41 7.24 4.27
C ALA A 160 17.10 8.45 4.96
N GLY A 161 17.55 8.31 6.22
CA GLY A 161 18.31 9.32 6.95
C GLY A 161 19.79 9.44 6.54
N LYS A 162 20.35 8.45 5.83
CA LYS A 162 21.76 8.47 5.39
C LYS A 162 22.03 9.63 4.44
N GLU A 163 23.18 10.29 4.59
CA GLU A 163 23.56 11.45 3.79
C GLU A 163 23.72 11.14 2.30
N SER A 164 24.13 9.92 1.97
CA SER A 164 24.29 9.44 0.59
C SER A 164 22.98 9.49 -0.21
N TRP A 165 21.82 9.34 0.44
CA TRP A 165 20.53 9.51 -0.24
C TRP A 165 20.40 10.90 -0.86
N TRP A 166 20.66 11.92 -0.06
CA TRP A 166 20.40 13.32 -0.40
C TRP A 166 21.50 13.93 -1.27
N SER A 167 22.75 13.60 -0.97
CA SER A 167 23.91 14.15 -1.67
C SER A 167 24.25 13.45 -2.99
N LYS A 168 23.80 12.20 -3.18
CA LYS A 168 24.19 11.37 -4.33
C LYS A 168 23.03 10.68 -5.02
N LYS A 169 22.19 9.93 -4.28
CA LYS A 169 21.21 9.02 -4.89
C LYS A 169 20.02 9.74 -5.50
N ILE A 170 19.38 10.63 -4.76
CA ILE A 170 18.24 11.42 -5.28
C ILE A 170 18.66 12.28 -6.48
N PRO A 171 19.78 13.05 -6.43
CA PRO A 171 20.27 13.77 -7.61
C PRO A 171 20.55 12.86 -8.82
N ALA A 172 21.09 11.66 -8.61
CA ALA A 172 21.33 10.71 -9.70
C ALA A 172 20.03 10.21 -10.34
N ILE A 173 18.98 9.97 -9.55
CA ILE A 173 17.65 9.57 -10.05
C ILE A 173 16.96 10.73 -10.77
N GLU A 174 17.04 11.94 -10.23
CA GLU A 174 16.52 13.14 -10.89
C GLU A 174 17.21 13.39 -12.24
N GLN A 175 18.54 13.22 -12.29
CA GLN A 175 19.30 13.30 -13.54
C GLN A 175 18.88 12.19 -14.51
N PHE A 176 18.70 10.95 -14.05
CA PHE A 176 18.18 9.85 -14.87
C PHE A 176 16.79 10.18 -15.45
N VAL A 177 15.85 10.67 -14.65
CA VAL A 177 14.51 11.11 -15.09
C VAL A 177 14.63 12.18 -16.17
N LYS A 178 15.50 13.18 -15.95
CA LYS A 178 15.75 14.27 -16.91
C LYS A 178 16.36 13.75 -18.22
N ASP A 179 17.30 12.81 -18.16
CA ASP A 179 17.94 12.20 -19.33
C ASP A 179 16.96 11.39 -20.18
N GLN A 180 15.90 10.83 -19.55
CA GLN A 180 14.78 10.19 -20.24
C GLN A 180 13.75 11.20 -20.82
N GLY A 181 13.96 12.51 -20.61
CA GLY A 181 13.03 13.55 -21.04
C GLY A 181 11.70 13.55 -20.29
N LEU A 182 11.66 13.00 -19.08
CA LEU A 182 10.47 12.90 -18.24
C LEU A 182 10.42 14.08 -17.25
N ASP A 183 9.21 14.59 -16.96
CA ASP A 183 8.97 15.57 -15.90
C ASP A 183 8.33 14.89 -14.68
N LEU A 184 9.16 14.16 -13.92
CA LEU A 184 8.78 13.49 -12.68
C LEU A 184 9.50 14.13 -11.49
N GLU A 185 8.80 14.25 -10.37
CA GLU A 185 9.43 14.53 -9.07
C GLU A 185 9.96 13.24 -8.45
N VAL A 186 10.96 13.36 -7.58
CA VAL A 186 11.48 12.24 -6.78
C VAL A 186 11.28 12.59 -5.31
N VAL A 187 10.61 11.71 -4.57
CA VAL A 187 10.44 11.87 -3.12
C VAL A 187 10.98 10.65 -2.40
N LEU A 188 11.72 10.90 -1.32
CA LEU A 188 12.23 9.88 -0.42
C LEU A 188 11.41 9.86 0.86
N ARG A 189 11.03 8.67 1.29
CA ARG A 189 10.29 8.42 2.52
C ARG A 189 10.97 7.35 3.37
N VAL A 190 10.88 7.48 4.69
CA VAL A 190 11.31 6.43 5.62
C VAL A 190 10.22 5.40 5.80
N LEU A 191 10.63 4.15 5.83
CA LEU A 191 9.77 3.04 6.21
C LEU A 191 10.66 1.97 6.83
N ASP A 192 10.43 1.66 8.11
CA ASP A 192 11.26 0.67 8.81
C ASP A 192 10.98 -0.75 8.31
N HIS A 193 9.71 -1.07 8.14
CA HIS A 193 9.26 -2.35 7.62
C HIS A 193 7.98 -2.15 6.80
N MET A 194 7.78 -3.01 5.81
CA MET A 194 6.55 -3.07 5.03
C MET A 194 5.57 -3.94 5.81
N PRO A 195 4.52 -3.37 6.43
CA PRO A 195 3.61 -4.15 7.24
C PRO A 195 2.86 -5.13 6.32
N THR A 196 3.16 -6.41 6.48
CA THR A 196 2.40 -7.49 5.83
C THR A 196 1.41 -8.16 6.79
N HIS A 197 1.51 -7.84 8.09
CA HIS A 197 0.76 -8.44 9.17
C HIS A 197 0.25 -7.38 10.16
N PRO A 198 -0.91 -7.61 10.80
CA PRO A 198 -1.47 -6.73 11.83
C PRO A 198 -0.77 -6.88 13.18
N GLU A 199 0.52 -7.25 13.23
CA GLU A 199 1.25 -7.37 14.50
C GLU A 199 1.55 -6.01 15.14
N GLY A 200 1.25 -4.91 14.45
CA GLY A 200 1.13 -3.58 15.05
C GLY A 200 -0.22 -3.41 15.75
N ASP A 201 -0.20 -2.74 16.90
CA ASP A 201 -1.39 -2.37 17.66
C ASP A 201 -2.42 -1.73 16.71
N LEU A 202 -3.56 -2.39 16.49
CA LEU A 202 -4.66 -1.85 15.69
C LEU A 202 -5.07 -0.45 16.20
N ASP A 203 -4.73 -0.15 17.46
CA ASP A 203 -4.90 1.14 18.11
C ASP A 203 -4.13 2.27 17.43
N GLU A 204 -3.00 1.98 16.80
CA GLU A 204 -2.28 2.96 15.97
C GLU A 204 -3.15 3.43 14.79
N TYR A 205 -3.94 2.52 14.22
CA TYR A 205 -4.88 2.85 13.15
C TYR A 205 -6.22 3.39 13.66
N LYS A 206 -6.62 3.11 14.92
CA LYS A 206 -7.92 3.53 15.49
C LYS A 206 -8.17 5.04 15.39
N ASN A 207 -7.13 5.86 15.49
CA ASN A 207 -7.24 7.31 15.41
C ASN A 207 -7.35 7.84 13.96
N GLU A 208 -6.92 7.06 12.96
CA GLU A 208 -7.11 7.40 11.54
C GLU A 208 -8.53 7.05 11.05
N PHE A 209 -9.34 6.33 11.85
CA PHE A 209 -10.70 5.93 11.47
C PHE A 209 -11.77 6.74 12.20
N SER A 210 -12.61 7.43 11.42
CA SER A 210 -13.98 7.62 11.87
C SER A 210 -14.73 6.30 11.70
N ARG A 211 -15.09 5.65 12.82
CA ARG A 211 -15.96 4.45 12.82
C ARG A 211 -17.28 4.70 12.07
N ASP A 212 -17.68 5.96 11.90
CA ASP A 212 -18.90 6.33 11.19
C ASP A 212 -18.86 6.01 9.69
N VAL A 213 -17.68 5.93 9.08
CA VAL A 213 -17.51 5.59 7.65
C VAL A 213 -17.87 4.12 7.38
N TYR A 214 -17.80 3.26 8.40
CA TYR A 214 -18.04 1.81 8.29
C TYR A 214 -19.38 1.37 8.88
N LYS A 215 -20.35 2.29 9.06
CA LYS A 215 -21.66 1.98 9.65
C LYS A 215 -22.47 0.94 8.87
N ASP A 216 -22.22 0.81 7.57
CA ASP A 216 -22.87 -0.18 6.71
C ASP A 216 -21.99 -1.43 6.55
N PHE A 217 -21.71 -2.13 7.65
CA PHE A 217 -21.27 -3.53 7.58
C PHE A 217 -22.40 -4.35 6.95
N GLN A 218 -22.48 -4.39 5.62
CA GLN A 218 -23.18 -5.47 4.96
C GLN A 218 -22.44 -6.76 5.36
N LYS A 219 -23.15 -7.66 6.05
CA LYS A 219 -22.74 -9.03 6.33
C LYS A 219 -22.66 -9.82 5.02
N ILE A 220 -21.76 -9.46 4.13
CA ILE A 220 -21.51 -10.21 2.90
C ILE A 220 -20.37 -11.16 3.20
N GLY A 221 -20.59 -12.45 2.90
CA GLY A 221 -19.61 -13.53 2.86
C GLY A 221 -18.36 -13.25 3.67
N GLN A 222 -18.49 -13.47 4.99
CA GLN A 222 -17.38 -13.42 5.93
C GLN A 222 -16.16 -14.06 5.24
N SER A 223 -15.01 -13.37 5.24
CA SER A 223 -13.72 -14.08 5.31
C SER A 223 -13.99 -15.32 6.17
N LEU A 224 -13.69 -16.55 5.75
CA LEU A 224 -14.11 -17.78 6.43
C LEU A 224 -13.54 -17.91 7.87
N GLY A 225 -13.13 -16.81 8.49
CA GLY A 225 -13.16 -16.58 9.91
C GLY A 225 -14.46 -16.12 10.49
N ILE A 226 -14.86 -16.85 11.52
CA ILE A 226 -15.65 -16.34 12.63
C ILE A 226 -15.06 -14.98 13.07
N GLN A 227 -15.92 -13.97 13.25
CA GLN A 227 -15.51 -12.69 13.85
C GLN A 227 -14.73 -12.93 15.14
N ASN A 228 -13.61 -12.23 15.31
CA ASN A 228 -12.76 -12.28 16.51
C ASN A 228 -12.07 -13.62 16.77
N VAL A 229 -12.00 -14.51 15.77
CA VAL A 229 -11.07 -15.64 15.82
C VAL A 229 -9.79 -15.23 15.12
N ASP A 230 -8.74 -15.09 15.91
CA ASP A 230 -7.37 -14.97 15.44
C ASP A 230 -7.02 -16.22 14.63
N GLY A 231 -6.32 -16.03 13.51
CA GLY A 231 -5.94 -17.15 12.64
C GLY A 231 -7.00 -17.63 11.64
N SER A 232 -7.94 -16.80 11.22
CA SER A 232 -8.85 -17.15 10.13
C SER A 232 -8.39 -16.71 8.73
N VAL A 233 -8.71 -17.50 7.70
CA VAL A 233 -8.42 -17.21 6.28
C VAL A 233 -9.67 -16.88 5.48
N SER A 234 -9.54 -15.91 4.57
CA SER A 234 -10.49 -15.77 3.46
C SER A 234 -10.17 -16.84 2.42
N LEU A 235 -11.14 -17.65 2.00
CA LEU A 235 -10.97 -18.35 0.73
C LEU A 235 -10.88 -17.29 -0.37
N GLY A 236 -9.80 -17.33 -1.14
CA GLY A 236 -9.65 -16.51 -2.33
C GLY A 236 -10.50 -17.11 -3.43
N CYS A 237 -9.91 -17.74 -4.44
CA CYS A 237 -10.66 -18.20 -5.62
C CYS A 237 -10.84 -19.70 -5.66
N ARG A 238 -11.77 -20.11 -6.51
CA ARG A 238 -11.78 -21.45 -7.07
C ARG A 238 -11.05 -21.43 -8.42
N ILE A 239 -10.12 -22.35 -8.58
CA ILE A 239 -9.52 -22.71 -9.87
C ILE A 239 -10.15 -24.02 -10.33
N LEU A 240 -10.52 -24.06 -11.61
CA LEU A 240 -10.94 -25.27 -12.29
C LEU A 240 -9.84 -25.67 -13.27
N VAL A 241 -9.37 -26.91 -13.19
CA VAL A 241 -8.42 -27.48 -14.14
C VAL A 241 -9.15 -28.33 -15.20
N GLU A 242 -8.46 -28.63 -16.30
CA GLU A 242 -9.05 -29.32 -17.46
C GLU A 242 -9.62 -30.71 -17.17
N ASP A 243 -9.06 -31.45 -16.20
CA ASP A 243 -9.55 -32.76 -15.76
C ASP A 243 -10.79 -32.69 -14.83
N GLY A 244 -11.29 -31.47 -14.57
CA GLY A 244 -12.45 -31.21 -13.73
C GLY A 244 -12.15 -31.15 -12.23
N CYS A 245 -10.91 -31.31 -11.79
CA CYS A 245 -10.52 -31.03 -10.41
C CYS A 245 -10.70 -29.55 -10.06
N GLN A 246 -11.01 -29.30 -8.80
CA GLN A 246 -11.28 -27.97 -8.27
C GLN A 246 -10.33 -27.71 -7.12
N PHE A 247 -9.70 -26.54 -7.16
CA PHE A 247 -8.79 -26.11 -6.12
C PHE A 247 -9.25 -24.76 -5.56
N GLY A 248 -9.07 -24.57 -4.28
CA GLY A 248 -9.16 -23.27 -3.65
C GLY A 248 -7.78 -22.62 -3.61
N VAL A 249 -7.73 -21.31 -3.81
CA VAL A 249 -6.52 -20.51 -3.66
C VAL A 249 -6.75 -19.49 -2.56
N THR A 250 -5.78 -19.32 -1.67
CA THR A 250 -5.76 -18.25 -0.66
C THR A 250 -4.34 -17.81 -0.38
N SER A 251 -4.13 -16.84 0.52
CA SER A 251 -2.79 -16.45 0.97
C SER A 251 -2.15 -17.55 1.83
N TYR A 252 -0.90 -17.94 1.53
CA TYR A 252 -0.22 -19.00 2.28
C TYR A 252 0.19 -18.56 3.69
N ARG A 253 0.61 -17.31 3.89
CA ARG A 253 1.03 -16.77 5.19
C ARG A 253 0.08 -17.05 6.34
N ARG A 254 -1.21 -17.07 6.07
CA ARG A 254 -2.19 -17.32 7.12
C ARG A 254 -2.07 -18.73 7.72
N PHE A 255 -1.71 -19.73 6.93
CA PHE A 255 -1.49 -21.09 7.42
C PHE A 255 -0.24 -21.22 8.32
N GLN A 256 0.77 -20.37 8.13
CA GLN A 256 1.98 -20.40 8.96
C GLN A 256 1.73 -19.92 10.40
N GLN A 257 0.66 -19.18 10.64
CA GLN A 257 0.32 -18.60 11.95
C GLN A 257 -0.52 -19.52 12.83
N GLY A 258 -0.57 -20.83 12.53
CA GLY A 258 -1.42 -21.78 13.27
C GLY A 258 -2.92 -21.57 13.03
N ALA A 259 -3.29 -20.94 11.90
CA ALA A 259 -4.67 -20.76 11.50
C ALA A 259 -5.44 -22.08 11.45
N GLU A 260 -6.45 -22.22 12.30
CA GLU A 260 -7.44 -23.29 12.17
C GLU A 260 -8.53 -22.86 11.17
N LEU A 261 -8.76 -23.71 10.19
CA LEU A 261 -9.86 -23.56 9.24
C LEU A 261 -11.17 -24.04 9.88
N THR A 262 -11.89 -23.13 10.54
CA THR A 262 -13.16 -23.47 11.19
C THR A 262 -14.32 -23.54 10.19
N GLN A 263 -15.11 -24.61 10.25
CA GLN A 263 -16.29 -24.90 9.41
C GLN A 263 -17.43 -23.85 9.56
N THR A 264 -17.37 -23.01 10.58
CA THR A 264 -18.47 -22.18 11.08
C THR A 264 -18.47 -20.77 10.49
N GLY A 265 -18.61 -20.70 9.16
CA GLY A 265 -19.08 -19.49 8.43
C GLY A 265 -20.32 -19.75 7.57
N LEU A 266 -20.79 -21.00 7.51
CA LEU A 266 -21.92 -21.42 6.68
C LEU A 266 -23.23 -21.22 7.44
N VAL A 267 -23.85 -20.05 7.28
CA VAL A 267 -25.28 -19.91 7.62
C VAL A 267 -26.08 -20.71 6.60
N GLY A 268 -26.46 -21.92 7.03
CA GLY A 268 -27.58 -22.68 6.49
C GLY A 268 -27.24 -24.07 5.98
N LEU A 269 -26.98 -25.03 6.87
CA LEU A 269 -27.71 -26.31 6.97
C LEU A 269 -27.06 -27.22 8.01
N ASN A 270 -27.91 -27.72 8.90
CA ASN A 270 -27.61 -28.64 9.99
C ASN A 270 -27.52 -30.06 9.40
N ILE A 271 -26.41 -30.80 9.55
CA ILE A 271 -26.38 -32.27 9.42
C ILE A 271 -25.32 -32.83 10.39
N GLN A 272 -25.73 -33.84 11.15
CA GLN A 272 -24.90 -34.67 12.03
C GLN A 272 -23.94 -35.54 11.21
N THR A 273 -22.69 -35.66 11.67
CA THR A 273 -21.68 -36.58 11.13
C THR A 273 -21.94 -38.01 11.59
N PRO A 274 -21.85 -39.03 10.69
CA PRO A 274 -21.52 -40.38 11.09
C PRO A 274 -20.00 -40.60 11.02
N SER A 275 -19.48 -41.14 12.10
CA SER A 275 -18.13 -41.69 12.25
C SER A 275 -17.83 -42.78 11.22
N SER A 276 -16.71 -42.67 10.51
CA SER A 276 -15.75 -43.78 10.37
C SER A 276 -14.49 -43.30 9.67
N HIS A 277 -13.37 -43.72 10.23
CA HIS A 277 -12.04 -43.65 9.67
C HIS A 277 -11.99 -44.27 8.27
N ASP A 278 -11.22 -43.67 7.36
CA ASP A 278 -10.19 -44.39 6.61
C ASP A 278 -9.23 -43.41 5.91
N ASP A 279 -7.95 -43.63 6.18
CA ASP A 279 -6.79 -42.86 5.70
C ASP A 279 -6.63 -42.93 4.17
N PHE A 280 -6.31 -41.80 3.53
CA PHE A 280 -5.94 -41.75 2.11
C PHE A 280 -4.57 -41.11 1.84
N TYR A 281 -3.83 -41.79 0.96
CA TYR A 281 -2.42 -41.70 0.61
C TYR A 281 -1.85 -40.31 0.27
N ILE A 282 -0.61 -40.07 0.71
CA ILE A 282 0.29 -39.00 0.27
C ILE A 282 0.98 -39.43 -1.03
N LYS A 283 0.73 -38.73 -2.15
CA LYS A 283 1.54 -38.81 -3.37
C LYS A 283 2.36 -37.52 -3.52
N LYS A 284 3.64 -37.76 -3.78
CA LYS A 284 4.84 -36.93 -3.75
C LYS A 284 4.79 -35.73 -4.72
N CYS A 285 4.73 -34.51 -4.20
CA CYS A 285 5.27 -33.31 -4.87
C CYS A 285 6.49 -32.85 -4.07
N LEU A 286 7.61 -32.65 -4.77
CA LEU A 286 8.93 -32.32 -4.20
C LEU A 286 8.91 -30.92 -3.56
N LEU A 287 8.59 -30.85 -2.28
CA LEU A 287 8.91 -29.75 -1.37
C LEU A 287 9.63 -30.35 -0.16
N ASN A 288 10.70 -29.69 0.30
CA ASN A 288 11.54 -30.13 1.42
C ASN A 288 10.69 -30.65 2.60
N HIS A 289 10.73 -31.97 2.81
CA HIS A 289 9.79 -32.72 3.65
C HIS A 289 9.82 -32.39 5.14
N ASN A 290 10.77 -31.58 5.63
CA ASN A 290 11.01 -31.46 7.08
C ASN A 290 10.22 -30.33 7.79
N LYS A 291 9.29 -29.63 7.12
CA LYS A 291 8.53 -28.52 7.74
C LYS A 291 6.99 -28.63 7.69
N LEU A 292 6.42 -29.63 7.02
CA LEU A 292 4.96 -29.74 6.85
C LEU A 292 4.29 -30.74 7.81
N GLU A 293 5.04 -31.56 8.54
CA GLU A 293 4.50 -32.59 9.45
C GLU A 293 3.76 -32.03 10.68
N HIS A 294 3.78 -30.71 10.90
CA HIS A 294 3.11 -30.05 12.03
C HIS A 294 1.79 -29.35 11.67
N LEU A 295 1.37 -29.37 10.41
CA LEU A 295 0.07 -28.80 10.03
C LEU A 295 -1.03 -29.86 10.22
N GLN A 296 -1.95 -29.62 11.16
CA GLN A 296 -3.14 -30.45 11.35
C GLN A 296 -3.97 -30.46 10.05
N PRO A 297 -4.58 -31.61 9.67
CA PRO A 297 -5.47 -31.67 8.51
C PRO A 297 -6.61 -30.66 8.68
N CYS A 298 -6.77 -29.74 7.72
CA CYS A 298 -7.94 -28.87 7.69
C CYS A 298 -9.12 -29.64 7.08
N ASN A 299 -10.32 -29.45 7.63
CA ASN A 299 -11.56 -30.07 7.14
C ASN A 299 -12.04 -29.53 5.77
N LEU A 300 -11.25 -28.70 5.09
CA LEU A 300 -11.56 -28.08 3.80
C LEU A 300 -10.88 -28.76 2.62
N GLY A 301 -9.99 -29.72 2.88
CA GLY A 301 -9.29 -30.52 1.88
C GLY A 301 -7.77 -30.48 2.04
N LYS A 302 -7.08 -31.29 1.22
CA LYS A 302 -5.63 -31.46 1.30
C LYS A 302 -4.92 -30.25 0.70
N ILE A 303 -3.94 -29.67 1.40
CA ILE A 303 -3.02 -28.70 0.78
C ILE A 303 -2.24 -29.43 -0.31
N VAL A 304 -2.37 -28.95 -1.54
CA VAL A 304 -1.79 -29.56 -2.73
C VAL A 304 -0.46 -28.91 -3.09
N ALA A 305 -0.41 -27.59 -2.98
CA ALA A 305 0.78 -26.81 -3.29
C ALA A 305 0.78 -25.50 -2.52
N VAL A 306 1.98 -24.97 -2.26
CA VAL A 306 2.19 -23.65 -1.67
C VAL A 306 3.28 -22.95 -2.46
N SER A 307 3.13 -21.65 -2.70
CA SER A 307 4.24 -20.83 -3.17
C SER A 307 5.26 -20.69 -2.06
N SER A 308 6.39 -21.40 -2.21
CA SER A 308 7.53 -21.30 -1.29
C SER A 308 8.61 -20.32 -1.77
N ARG A 309 8.43 -19.72 -2.95
CA ARG A 309 9.52 -19.04 -3.67
C ARG A 309 9.39 -17.52 -3.75
N SER A 310 8.22 -16.94 -3.51
CA SER A 310 8.04 -15.48 -3.59
C SER A 310 6.97 -14.99 -2.61
N LEU A 311 7.31 -13.98 -1.82
CA LEU A 311 6.42 -13.40 -0.80
C LEU A 311 5.21 -12.68 -1.34
N LEU A 312 5.23 -12.32 -2.62
CA LEU A 312 4.16 -11.57 -3.24
C LEU A 312 3.21 -12.50 -3.99
N THR A 313 3.68 -13.64 -4.47
CA THR A 313 2.80 -14.73 -4.87
C THR A 313 2.52 -15.64 -3.69
N ASP A 314 2.37 -15.09 -2.47
CA ASP A 314 2.08 -15.83 -1.24
C ASP A 314 0.72 -16.54 -1.35
N TRP A 315 0.63 -17.58 -2.18
CA TRP A 315 -0.57 -18.34 -2.47
C TRP A 315 -0.41 -19.77 -1.95
N CYS A 316 -1.51 -20.30 -1.45
CA CYS A 316 -1.70 -21.68 -1.06
C CYS A 316 -2.82 -22.26 -1.92
N LEU A 317 -2.60 -23.46 -2.43
CA LEU A 317 -3.54 -24.24 -3.21
C LEU A 317 -3.97 -25.45 -2.41
N PHE A 318 -5.28 -25.64 -2.24
CA PHE A 318 -5.85 -26.82 -1.59
C PHE A 318 -6.95 -27.42 -2.45
N GLU A 319 -7.07 -28.73 -2.39
CA GLU A 319 -8.08 -29.48 -3.12
C GLU A 319 -9.45 -29.25 -2.49
N LEU A 320 -10.46 -28.94 -3.31
CA LEU A 320 -11.84 -28.79 -2.85
C LEU A 320 -12.57 -30.12 -3.05
N ASP A 321 -13.21 -30.64 -1.99
CA ASP A 321 -14.14 -31.75 -2.14
C ASP A 321 -15.35 -31.31 -2.98
N ARG A 322 -15.63 -32.09 -4.04
CA ARG A 322 -16.67 -31.79 -5.05
C ARG A 322 -18.08 -31.78 -4.46
N SER A 323 -18.30 -32.38 -3.29
CA SER A 323 -19.64 -32.60 -2.72
C SER A 323 -20.17 -31.45 -1.87
N GLU A 324 -19.31 -30.55 -1.35
CA GLU A 324 -19.72 -29.61 -0.30
C GLU A 324 -19.85 -28.14 -0.75
N PHE A 325 -19.33 -27.75 -1.92
CA PHE A 325 -19.25 -26.34 -2.32
C PHE A 325 -20.14 -25.97 -3.52
N VAL A 326 -21.30 -25.36 -3.23
CA VAL A 326 -22.13 -24.68 -4.24
C VAL A 326 -21.73 -23.21 -4.33
N TRP A 327 -20.89 -22.89 -5.32
CA TRP A 327 -20.54 -21.49 -5.63
C TRP A 327 -21.64 -20.85 -6.47
N LYS A 328 -22.30 -19.84 -5.92
CA LYS A 328 -23.19 -18.96 -6.69
C LYS A 328 -22.31 -17.97 -7.47
N ASP A 329 -22.41 -18.01 -8.80
CA ASP A 329 -21.76 -17.09 -9.74
C ASP A 329 -20.21 -17.08 -9.69
N PRO A 330 -19.53 -18.08 -10.27
CA PRO A 330 -18.07 -18.09 -10.31
C PRO A 330 -17.55 -16.84 -11.01
N LYS A 331 -16.84 -16.00 -10.27
CA LYS A 331 -16.13 -14.85 -10.85
C LYS A 331 -14.95 -15.37 -11.66
N VAL A 332 -14.79 -14.77 -12.83
CA VAL A 332 -13.72 -15.11 -13.77
C VAL A 332 -12.53 -14.20 -13.45
N TRP A 333 -11.30 -14.70 -13.56
CA TRP A 333 -10.13 -13.84 -13.45
C TRP A 333 -9.80 -13.20 -14.79
N ALA A 334 -9.08 -12.07 -14.77
CA ALA A 334 -8.63 -11.40 -15.98
C ALA A 334 -7.19 -10.93 -15.84
N GLN A 335 -6.50 -10.86 -16.99
CA GLN A 335 -5.19 -10.25 -17.08
C GLN A 335 -5.31 -8.72 -17.16
N ILE A 336 -4.44 -8.04 -16.42
CA ILE A 336 -4.28 -6.59 -16.50
C ILE A 336 -3.52 -6.28 -17.77
N LYS A 337 -4.11 -5.47 -18.65
CA LYS A 337 -3.46 -4.98 -19.86
C LYS A 337 -2.57 -3.80 -19.50
N ASP A 338 -1.34 -3.82 -19.98
CA ASP A 338 -0.44 -2.67 -19.84
C ASP A 338 -1.03 -1.43 -20.53
N GLY A 339 -0.73 -0.25 -20.00
CA GLY A 339 -1.28 1.00 -20.51
C GLY A 339 -2.76 1.25 -20.17
N LYS A 340 -3.42 0.42 -19.35
CA LYS A 340 -4.81 0.62 -18.92
C LYS A 340 -4.93 0.78 -17.40
N THR A 341 -5.70 1.77 -16.95
CA THR A 341 -6.15 1.87 -15.55
C THR A 341 -7.44 1.09 -15.33
N TYR A 342 -7.61 0.60 -14.10
CA TYR A 342 -8.77 -0.19 -13.71
C TYR A 342 -9.36 0.38 -12.43
N GLN A 343 -10.66 0.66 -12.43
CA GLN A 343 -11.40 0.92 -11.20
C GLN A 343 -11.68 -0.41 -10.52
N VAL A 344 -11.30 -0.50 -9.25
CA VAL A 344 -11.34 -1.76 -8.50
C VAL A 344 -11.97 -1.60 -7.15
N LYS A 345 -12.42 -2.72 -6.62
CA LYS A 345 -12.89 -2.87 -5.26
C LYS A 345 -12.38 -4.16 -4.64
N LYS A 346 -12.32 -4.17 -3.32
CA LYS A 346 -11.99 -5.37 -2.54
C LYS A 346 -12.83 -5.43 -1.27
N TRP A 347 -13.10 -6.65 -0.82
CA TRP A 347 -13.69 -6.91 0.49
C TRP A 347 -12.61 -7.54 1.39
N GLY A 348 -12.27 -6.84 2.46
CA GLY A 348 -11.25 -7.25 3.42
C GLY A 348 -11.81 -7.30 4.83
N ARG A 349 -11.18 -8.10 5.70
CA ARG A 349 -11.57 -8.25 7.11
C ARG A 349 -11.36 -6.94 7.88
N SER A 350 -10.25 -6.25 7.63
CA SER A 350 -9.84 -5.07 8.39
C SER A 350 -10.52 -3.80 7.89
N THR A 351 -10.59 -3.62 6.55
CA THR A 351 -11.12 -2.39 5.96
C THR A 351 -12.49 -2.55 5.29
N GLY A 352 -13.11 -3.72 5.34
CA GLY A 352 -14.41 -3.96 4.70
C GLY A 352 -14.35 -3.79 3.18
N LEU A 353 -15.39 -3.19 2.60
CA LEU A 353 -15.41 -2.81 1.18
C LEU A 353 -14.63 -1.51 0.98
N THR A 354 -13.57 -1.55 0.18
CA THR A 354 -12.85 -0.35 -0.28
C THR A 354 -12.79 -0.33 -1.80
N GLU A 355 -12.61 0.87 -2.34
CA GLU A 355 -12.53 1.14 -3.78
C GLU A 355 -11.24 1.89 -4.07
N GLY A 356 -10.69 1.68 -5.26
CA GLY A 356 -9.45 2.29 -5.68
C GLY A 356 -9.22 2.18 -7.17
N THR A 357 -8.07 2.64 -7.61
CA THR A 357 -7.64 2.60 -9.00
C THR A 357 -6.26 1.97 -9.09
N ILE A 358 -6.10 1.01 -9.99
CA ILE A 358 -4.80 0.43 -10.31
C ILE A 358 -4.01 1.43 -11.16
N SER A 359 -2.80 1.78 -10.71
CA SER A 359 -1.85 2.61 -11.47
C SER A 359 -1.28 1.84 -12.67
N ILE A 360 -1.03 2.55 -13.77
CA ILE A 360 -0.51 1.93 -15.00
C ILE A 360 0.90 1.37 -14.80
N PRO A 361 1.87 2.15 -14.32
CA PRO A 361 3.22 1.65 -14.14
C PRO A 361 3.20 0.61 -13.01
N PRO A 362 3.85 -0.55 -13.19
CA PRO A 362 4.09 -1.42 -12.06
C PRO A 362 4.94 -0.68 -11.03
N SER A 363 4.74 -0.99 -9.76
CA SER A 363 5.69 -0.62 -8.69
C SER A 363 6.63 -1.79 -8.48
N ILE A 364 7.80 -1.52 -7.92
CA ILE A 364 8.74 -2.58 -7.55
C ILE A 364 8.98 -2.58 -6.05
N ILE A 365 9.06 -3.78 -5.48
CA ILE A 365 9.32 -4.01 -4.07
C ILE A 365 10.62 -4.78 -3.93
N ASN A 366 11.46 -4.36 -2.99
CA ASN A 366 12.63 -5.10 -2.57
C ASN A 366 12.24 -6.15 -1.52
N SER A 367 12.20 -7.40 -1.93
CA SER A 367 11.79 -8.51 -1.09
C SER A 367 12.77 -8.75 0.07
N LYS A 368 14.05 -8.35 -0.07
CA LYS A 368 15.08 -8.51 0.97
C LYS A 368 14.68 -7.91 2.32
N TYR A 369 13.90 -6.84 2.31
CA TYR A 369 13.49 -6.10 3.51
C TYR A 369 12.05 -6.42 3.94
N MET A 370 11.44 -7.44 3.35
CA MET A 370 10.22 -8.03 3.86
C MET A 370 10.59 -9.18 4.80
N GLU A 371 10.06 -9.19 6.02
CA GLU A 371 10.46 -10.06 7.15
C GLU A 371 10.43 -11.58 6.85
N HIS A 372 9.80 -11.99 5.75
CA HIS A 372 9.52 -13.38 5.43
C HIS A 372 10.04 -13.83 4.04
N ALA A 373 10.89 -13.05 3.35
CA ALA A 373 11.23 -13.25 1.93
C ALA A 373 12.52 -14.01 1.62
N GLN A 374 12.84 -15.01 2.44
CA GLN A 374 14.05 -15.78 2.22
C GLN A 374 13.94 -16.59 0.92
N GLY A 375 14.79 -16.28 -0.07
CA GLY A 375 14.96 -17.08 -1.30
C GLY A 375 14.22 -16.59 -2.56
N ALA A 376 13.48 -15.48 -2.48
CA ALA A 376 12.81 -14.88 -3.64
C ALA A 376 13.78 -14.05 -4.50
N SER A 377 13.36 -13.70 -5.74
CA SER A 377 13.99 -12.59 -6.47
C SER A 377 14.06 -11.36 -5.57
N PRO A 378 15.20 -10.67 -5.47
CA PRO A 378 15.34 -9.52 -4.58
C PRO A 378 14.39 -8.39 -4.97
N ILE A 379 14.01 -8.30 -6.25
CA ILE A 379 13.09 -7.29 -6.77
C ILE A 379 11.87 -7.99 -7.34
N ILE A 380 10.68 -7.50 -6.96
CA ILE A 380 9.40 -8.03 -7.40
C ILE A 380 8.54 -6.90 -7.95
N SER A 381 7.94 -7.15 -9.12
CA SER A 381 6.97 -6.24 -9.75
C SER A 381 5.56 -6.49 -9.21
N VAL A 382 4.88 -5.43 -8.80
CA VAL A 382 3.51 -5.43 -8.29
C VAL A 382 2.68 -4.33 -8.93
N ARG A 383 1.36 -4.39 -8.75
CA ARG A 383 0.48 -3.29 -9.16
C ARG A 383 0.11 -2.45 -7.94
N CYS A 384 0.41 -1.16 -8.04
CA CYS A 384 -0.02 -0.14 -7.08
C CYS A 384 -1.52 0.11 -7.23
N ILE A 385 -2.21 0.17 -6.10
CA ILE A 385 -3.62 0.55 -5.98
C ILE A 385 -3.68 1.77 -5.07
N VAL A 386 -4.32 2.79 -5.61
CA VAL A 386 -4.58 4.05 -4.92
C VAL A 386 -6.05 4.11 -4.55
N SER A 387 -6.36 4.40 -3.29
CA SER A 387 -7.74 4.49 -2.82
C SER A 387 -8.50 5.67 -3.40
N SER A 388 -9.79 5.49 -3.69
CA SER A 388 -10.65 6.56 -4.23
C SER A 388 -11.33 7.41 -3.14
N LYS A 389 -11.40 6.94 -1.89
CA LYS A 389 -12.25 7.55 -0.83
C LYS A 389 -11.49 8.28 0.27
N GLY A 390 -10.22 8.63 0.06
CA GLY A 390 -9.44 9.29 1.12
C GLY A 390 -9.07 8.36 2.29
N THR A 391 -9.44 7.08 2.22
CA THR A 391 -9.10 6.03 3.20
C THR A 391 -8.07 5.07 2.63
N HIS A 392 -7.54 4.13 3.43
CA HIS A 392 -6.66 3.08 2.91
C HIS A 392 -7.43 2.11 2.01
N PHE A 393 -6.87 1.73 0.86
CA PHE A 393 -7.45 0.65 0.04
C PHE A 393 -7.28 -0.70 0.74
N PHE A 394 -6.15 -0.91 1.40
CA PHE A 394 -5.79 -2.14 2.12
C PHE A 394 -5.14 -1.79 3.45
N LEU A 395 -5.36 -2.62 4.46
CA LEU A 395 -4.54 -2.64 5.67
C LEU A 395 -4.12 -4.06 6.05
N PRO A 396 -3.14 -4.20 6.95
CA PRO A 396 -2.80 -5.50 7.51
C PRO A 396 -4.03 -6.21 8.06
N GLY A 397 -4.19 -7.47 7.65
CA GLY A 397 -5.39 -8.28 7.88
C GLY A 397 -6.28 -8.46 6.64
N ASP A 398 -6.15 -7.59 5.63
CA ASP A 398 -6.78 -7.76 4.31
C ASP A 398 -5.92 -8.59 3.33
N ASN A 399 -4.78 -9.14 3.80
CA ASN A 399 -3.89 -9.95 2.98
C ASN A 399 -4.63 -11.15 2.35
N GLY A 400 -4.47 -11.34 1.04
CA GLY A 400 -5.19 -12.35 0.26
C GLY A 400 -6.61 -11.93 -0.17
N ALA A 401 -7.10 -10.75 0.22
CA ALA A 401 -8.36 -10.23 -0.31
C ALA A 401 -8.28 -10.02 -1.82
N PHE A 402 -9.37 -10.29 -2.53
CA PHE A 402 -9.41 -10.10 -3.97
C PHE A 402 -9.54 -8.65 -4.37
N VAL A 403 -8.81 -8.32 -5.42
CA VAL A 403 -9.01 -7.09 -6.16
C VAL A 403 -9.89 -7.41 -7.37
N GLN A 404 -11.10 -6.88 -7.37
CA GLN A 404 -12.10 -7.08 -8.40
C GLN A 404 -12.25 -5.82 -9.26
N GLU A 405 -12.27 -5.94 -10.59
CA GLU A 405 -12.65 -4.85 -11.49
C GLU A 405 -14.12 -4.47 -11.28
N ASN A 406 -14.42 -3.18 -11.16
CA ASN A 406 -15.77 -2.71 -10.86
C ASN A 406 -16.77 -3.08 -11.95
N ASP A 407 -16.38 -2.95 -13.22
CA ASP A 407 -17.29 -3.06 -14.38
C ASP A 407 -17.61 -4.51 -14.74
N SER A 408 -16.58 -5.34 -14.94
CA SER A 408 -16.76 -6.74 -15.34
C SER A 408 -17.00 -7.66 -14.14
N GLY A 409 -16.61 -7.24 -12.94
CA GLY A 409 -16.52 -8.11 -11.79
C GLY A 409 -15.41 -9.16 -11.88
N ALA A 410 -14.47 -9.03 -12.81
CA ALA A 410 -13.35 -9.95 -12.95
C ALA A 410 -12.34 -9.80 -11.80
N ILE A 411 -11.71 -10.90 -11.40
CA ILE A 411 -10.64 -10.89 -10.40
C ILE A 411 -9.32 -10.54 -11.08
N LEU A 412 -8.69 -9.44 -10.66
CA LEU A 412 -7.44 -8.94 -11.22
C LEU A 412 -6.21 -9.35 -10.41
N GLY A 413 -6.37 -9.69 -9.13
CA GLY A 413 -5.27 -10.09 -8.25
C GLY A 413 -5.66 -10.27 -6.79
N PHE A 414 -4.65 -10.47 -5.95
CA PHE A 414 -4.78 -10.47 -4.49
C PHE A 414 -4.05 -9.29 -3.88
N CYS A 415 -4.63 -8.68 -2.86
CA CYS A 415 -3.91 -7.73 -2.03
C CYS A 415 -2.72 -8.40 -1.34
N ALA A 416 -1.53 -7.81 -1.47
CA ALA A 416 -0.27 -8.44 -1.08
C ALA A 416 0.45 -7.68 0.03
N ALA A 417 0.49 -6.35 -0.05
CA ALA A 417 1.20 -5.51 0.90
C ALA A 417 0.65 -4.07 0.90
N TYR A 418 1.11 -3.27 1.86
CA TYR A 418 0.79 -1.85 1.92
C TYR A 418 1.98 -1.03 2.41
N ASN A 419 2.18 0.09 1.75
CA ASN A 419 3.23 1.04 2.05
C ASN A 419 2.64 2.17 2.89
N LYS A 420 2.81 2.11 4.22
CA LYS A 420 2.30 3.13 5.15
C LYS A 420 2.88 4.53 4.88
N ALA A 421 4.10 4.61 4.35
CA ALA A 421 4.78 5.87 4.08
C ALA A 421 4.26 6.58 2.83
N THR A 422 3.84 5.83 1.81
CA THR A 422 3.20 6.39 0.59
C THR A 422 1.68 6.25 0.58
N LYS A 423 1.10 5.55 1.56
CA LYS A 423 -0.32 5.18 1.62
C LYS A 423 -0.81 4.39 0.39
N VAL A 424 0.12 3.79 -0.37
CA VAL A 424 -0.17 2.94 -1.53
C VAL A 424 -0.40 1.50 -1.09
N SER A 425 -1.37 0.84 -1.71
CA SER A 425 -1.61 -0.60 -1.54
C SER A 425 -1.05 -1.38 -2.73
N TYR A 426 -0.63 -2.61 -2.51
CA TYR A 426 -0.08 -3.46 -3.56
C TYR A 426 -0.94 -4.68 -3.77
N MET A 427 -1.07 -5.09 -5.02
CA MET A 427 -1.59 -6.39 -5.37
C MET A 427 -0.64 -7.17 -6.28
N THR A 428 -0.75 -8.48 -6.18
CA THR A 428 -0.12 -9.42 -7.09
C THR A 428 -1.12 -9.75 -8.19
N PRO A 429 -0.77 -9.50 -9.47
CA PRO A 429 -1.66 -9.81 -10.59
C PRO A 429 -2.06 -11.28 -10.63
N MET A 430 -3.33 -11.54 -10.89
CA MET A 430 -3.86 -12.90 -10.92
C MET A 430 -3.17 -13.77 -11.97
N ALA A 431 -2.82 -13.19 -13.13
CA ALA A 431 -2.05 -13.88 -14.16
C ALA A 431 -0.69 -14.41 -13.65
N THR A 432 0.00 -13.67 -12.77
CA THR A 432 1.24 -14.12 -12.15
C THR A 432 1.01 -15.34 -11.27
N ILE A 433 -0.05 -15.31 -10.45
CA ILE A 433 -0.41 -16.43 -9.57
C ILE A 433 -0.81 -17.67 -10.37
N ILE A 434 -1.69 -17.50 -11.36
CA ILE A 434 -2.13 -18.59 -12.24
C ILE A 434 -0.93 -19.21 -12.95
N GLY A 435 0.00 -18.40 -13.48
CA GLY A 435 1.21 -18.92 -14.13
C GLY A 435 2.08 -19.75 -13.19
N GLU A 436 2.21 -19.36 -11.92
CA GLU A 436 2.93 -20.17 -10.93
C GLU A 436 2.19 -21.45 -10.53
N ILE A 437 0.87 -21.40 -10.41
CA ILE A 437 0.05 -22.58 -10.10
C ILE A 437 0.12 -23.58 -11.26
N ASP A 438 0.03 -23.10 -12.51
CA ASP A 438 0.11 -23.92 -13.71
C ASP A 438 1.47 -24.65 -13.83
N ASN A 439 2.54 -24.05 -13.29
CA ASN A 439 3.86 -24.67 -13.25
C ASN A 439 4.00 -25.79 -12.21
N VAL A 440 3.13 -25.86 -11.20
CA VAL A 440 3.17 -26.91 -10.16
C VAL A 440 2.11 -27.98 -10.36
N LEU A 441 1.05 -27.68 -11.12
CA LEU A 441 0.00 -28.63 -11.44
C LEU A 441 0.39 -29.52 -12.62
N THR A 442 -0.04 -30.78 -12.58
CA THR A 442 0.12 -31.70 -13.71
C THR A 442 -0.88 -31.43 -14.82
N SER A 443 -2.01 -30.81 -14.49
CA SER A 443 -3.12 -30.47 -15.39
C SER A 443 -3.19 -28.96 -15.57
N LYS A 444 -3.51 -28.52 -16.79
CA LYS A 444 -3.60 -27.09 -17.09
C LYS A 444 -4.78 -26.44 -16.40
N ILE A 445 -4.58 -25.21 -15.93
CA ILE A 445 -5.67 -24.37 -15.47
C ILE A 445 -6.55 -24.03 -16.67
N LYS A 446 -7.86 -24.21 -16.51
CA LYS A 446 -8.79 -23.80 -17.55
C LYS A 446 -8.77 -22.28 -17.65
N GLU A 447 -8.28 -21.78 -18.77
CA GLU A 447 -8.26 -20.36 -19.08
C GLU A 447 -9.67 -19.77 -18.89
N PRO A 448 -9.78 -18.54 -18.36
CA PRO A 448 -11.04 -17.85 -18.27
C PRO A 448 -11.56 -17.70 -19.70
N LYS A 449 -12.82 -18.07 -19.93
CA LYS A 449 -13.46 -17.71 -21.20
C LYS A 449 -13.36 -16.19 -21.29
N GLU A 450 -12.71 -15.71 -22.35
CA GLU A 450 -12.56 -14.27 -22.62
C GLU A 450 -13.92 -13.62 -22.41
N ILE A 451 -14.06 -12.84 -21.34
CA ILE A 451 -15.28 -12.07 -21.14
C ILE A 451 -15.21 -11.04 -22.27
N GLN A 452 -16.06 -11.18 -23.27
CA GLN A 452 -16.40 -10.08 -24.16
C GLN A 452 -17.03 -9.01 -23.29
N ILE A 453 -16.19 -8.16 -22.70
CA ILE A 453 -16.62 -6.96 -22.00
C ILE A 453 -17.33 -6.15 -23.08
N ARG A 454 -18.66 -6.10 -22.99
CA ARG A 454 -19.47 -5.22 -23.84
C ARG A 454 -19.05 -3.79 -23.52
N HIS A 455 -18.08 -3.27 -24.28
CA HIS A 455 -17.66 -1.88 -24.24
C HIS A 455 -18.69 -0.93 -24.90
N ASP A 456 -19.82 -1.47 -25.38
CA ASP A 456 -20.69 -0.81 -26.35
C ASP A 456 -21.62 0.29 -25.79
N THR A 457 -21.57 0.63 -24.49
CA THR A 457 -22.53 1.62 -23.94
C THR A 457 -21.94 2.78 -23.13
N CYS A 458 -20.67 2.79 -22.74
CA CYS A 458 -20.14 3.87 -21.88
C CYS A 458 -19.35 4.94 -22.65
N LEU A 459 -18.50 4.54 -23.61
CA LEU A 459 -17.67 5.47 -24.38
C LEU A 459 -18.48 6.36 -25.33
N ALA A 460 -19.58 5.84 -25.88
CA ALA A 460 -20.48 6.64 -26.73
C ALA A 460 -21.18 7.77 -25.96
N GLN A 461 -21.35 7.65 -24.64
CA GLN A 461 -21.99 8.66 -23.80
C GLN A 461 -20.99 9.76 -23.40
N GLU A 462 -19.73 9.41 -23.12
CA GLU A 462 -18.66 10.39 -22.83
C GLU A 462 -18.29 11.21 -24.06
N ASP A 463 -18.20 10.59 -25.24
CA ASP A 463 -17.96 11.32 -26.50
C ASP A 463 -19.12 12.27 -26.84
N GLN A 464 -20.36 11.89 -26.55
CA GLN A 464 -21.52 12.79 -26.70
C GLN A 464 -21.50 13.96 -25.70
N ASN A 465 -21.06 13.73 -24.46
CA ASN A 465 -20.95 14.77 -23.44
C ASN A 465 -19.80 15.75 -23.75
N ILE A 466 -18.65 15.25 -24.23
CA ILE A 466 -17.53 16.10 -24.68
C ILE A 466 -17.95 16.90 -25.92
N GLN A 467 -18.63 16.29 -26.90
CA GLN A 467 -19.14 17.02 -28.07
C GLN A 467 -20.22 18.07 -27.71
N GLN A 468 -21.08 17.80 -26.72
CA GLN A 468 -22.02 18.79 -26.21
C GLN A 468 -21.29 19.97 -25.53
N LEU A 469 -20.33 19.70 -24.65
CA LEU A 469 -19.55 20.75 -23.97
C LEU A 469 -18.74 21.61 -24.95
N THR A 470 -18.22 21.01 -26.02
CA THR A 470 -17.46 21.73 -27.06
C THR A 470 -18.37 22.63 -27.92
N LYS A 471 -19.63 22.22 -28.17
CA LYS A 471 -20.63 23.05 -28.87
C LYS A 471 -21.12 24.23 -28.04
N THR A 472 -21.16 24.11 -26.71
CA THR A 472 -21.56 25.23 -25.84
C THR A 472 -20.45 26.27 -25.68
N ALA A 473 -19.17 25.87 -25.80
CA ALA A 473 -18.02 26.76 -25.69
C ALA A 473 -17.72 27.60 -26.94
N THR A 474 -18.46 27.41 -28.04
CA THR A 474 -18.27 28.15 -29.31
C THR A 474 -19.30 29.25 -29.57
N PHE A 475 -20.18 29.53 -28.61
CA PHE A 475 -21.09 30.67 -28.63
C PHE A 475 -20.93 31.50 -27.34
N SER A 476 -19.86 32.29 -27.29
CA SER A 476 -19.71 33.44 -26.39
C SER A 476 -18.66 34.38 -26.94
#